data_AF-A0A4U1Z1V0-F1
#
_entry.id   AF-A0A4U1Z1V0-F1
#
_cell.length_a   1.000
_cell.length_b   1.000
_cell.length_c   1.000
_cell.angle_alpha   90.00
_cell.angle_beta   90.00
_cell.angle_gamma   90.00
#
_symmetry.space_group_name_H-M   'P 1'
#
loop_
_entity.id
_entity.type
_entity.pdbx_description
1 polymer ?
#
loop_
_entity_poly.entity_id
_entity_poly.type
_entity_poly.pdbx_seq_one_letter_code
_entity_poly.pdbx_strand_id
1 'polypeptide(L)'
;MSLNKKESSQNNNAQSGVNELPGLAAPLNDQQLGHLQQTVSELSSQQLAWVSGYLWGVSQAQPVGAAAPIAQAAAAVAAKPAGKLSIIFASQTGNAKGVAESLEAEAKALGIAVELFDASDYKGKNLAKETHVIFVASTNGEGEAPDNAIELHEFLQSKKAPKLSNLQYGVIGLGDSSYEFFCQTGKDFDNFLAKLGAKSFVDRLDCDVDYEESATEWRAKALEQVKETLSTGTEADVVQLPVGQVAAGHSQYTKQNPYTATLLTSQKITGRDSGKDVRHIEIDLDESGITYQPGDALGVWYENSSELANQILSKVGLSGIESVDVDGENLSVHSALVSKFEITTSNPQLVTQFAELSGSKKLIKLVEDKDKLREYSGNTQIVDVLAEKRTNLSANELIGLLRKLTPRLYSIASSQAEVDEEVHLTVGLVEYQKDEESRLGGASSFLAQRLEEGGEVKVFVENNNNFKLPQDDSTPIIMVGPGTGIAPFRSFVQERENNNAEGKSWLFFGDRTFTQDFLYQVEWQKYLKSGALTKLDVAFSRDQKEKVYVQDRLIEQAEQVWQWLQEGAYLYVCGDATRMAKDVHEALVTIAEKHGNQSREQAEQYINDLRKAKRYQRDVY
;
A
#
# COMPACT_ATOMS: atom_id res chain seq x y z
N MET A 1 63.61 29.32 26.31
CA MET A 1 63.36 29.83 24.96
C MET A 1 63.78 28.78 23.95
N SER A 2 62.82 28.05 23.39
CA SER A 2 62.59 27.85 21.94
C SER A 2 63.73 28.21 20.97
N LEU A 3 64.06 27.51 19.88
CA LEU A 3 63.32 26.56 19.03
C LEU A 3 64.27 25.96 17.96
N ASN A 4 63.88 24.77 17.47
CA ASN A 4 63.93 24.25 16.08
C ASN A 4 65.20 23.68 15.39
N LYS A 5 65.22 22.33 15.33
CA LYS A 5 64.91 21.41 14.19
C LYS A 5 65.53 21.62 12.79
N LYS A 6 66.24 20.57 12.34
CA LYS A 6 66.11 19.73 11.10
C LYS A 6 67.33 18.76 11.07
N GLU A 7 67.39 17.55 10.53
CA GLU A 7 66.55 16.68 9.69
C GLU A 7 67.17 15.25 9.68
N SER A 8 66.39 14.26 9.21
CA SER A 8 66.78 13.01 8.51
C SER A 8 67.08 11.67 9.25
N SER A 9 66.22 10.71 8.87
CA SER A 9 66.42 9.29 8.44
C SER A 9 66.65 8.10 9.41
N GLN A 10 65.72 7.15 9.22
CA GLN A 10 65.79 5.67 9.28
C GLN A 10 65.57 4.88 10.59
N ASN A 11 64.56 3.98 10.48
CA ASN A 11 64.34 2.66 11.10
C ASN A 11 64.40 2.51 12.62
N ASN A 12 63.26 2.14 13.23
CA ASN A 12 63.18 0.91 14.03
C ASN A 12 61.75 0.51 14.40
N ASN A 13 61.55 -0.81 14.38
CA ASN A 13 60.43 -1.63 14.87
C ASN A 13 59.58 -1.01 16.00
N ALA A 14 58.27 -0.97 15.78
CA ALA A 14 57.28 -0.92 16.85
C ALA A 14 56.48 -2.23 16.83
N GLN A 15 56.69 -3.06 17.86
CA GLN A 15 55.87 -4.20 18.18
C GLN A 15 54.42 -3.73 18.38
N SER A 16 53.51 -4.27 17.57
CA SER A 16 52.07 -4.11 17.72
C SER A 16 51.62 -4.79 19.01
N GLY A 17 51.14 -4.00 19.96
CA GLY A 17 50.54 -4.47 21.20
C GLY A 17 49.32 -5.34 20.90
N VAL A 18 49.36 -6.57 21.43
CA VAL A 18 48.19 -7.41 21.62
C VAL A 18 47.28 -6.64 22.57
N ASN A 19 46.06 -6.30 22.13
CA ASN A 19 45.03 -5.77 23.02
C ASN A 19 44.71 -6.84 24.07
N GLU A 20 45.31 -6.71 25.26
CA GLU A 20 44.89 -7.40 26.47
C GLU A 20 43.41 -7.06 26.70
N LEU A 21 42.55 -8.08 26.70
CA LEU A 21 41.17 -7.95 27.13
C LEU A 21 41.16 -7.53 28.62
N PRO A 22 40.60 -6.37 28.99
CA PRO A 22 40.43 -6.01 30.40
C PRO A 22 39.46 -6.99 31.04
N GLY A 23 39.76 -7.43 32.26
CA GLY A 23 38.99 -8.41 33.02
C GLY A 23 37.49 -8.10 33.10
N LEU A 24 36.74 -8.66 32.17
CA LEU A 24 35.30 -8.88 32.23
C LEU A 24 35.10 -10.36 32.53
N ALA A 25 34.23 -10.67 33.49
CA ALA A 25 33.99 -12.00 34.04
C ALA A 25 33.65 -13.03 32.94
N ALA A 26 34.67 -13.66 32.37
CA ALA A 26 34.52 -14.79 31.47
C ALA A 26 34.36 -16.07 32.32
N PRO A 27 33.41 -16.97 31.99
CA PRO A 27 33.20 -18.22 32.73
C PRO A 27 34.31 -19.27 32.48
N LEU A 28 35.48 -18.85 31.99
CA LEU A 28 36.62 -19.69 31.63
C LEU A 28 37.74 -19.52 32.66
N ASN A 29 38.38 -20.62 33.06
CA ASN A 29 39.57 -20.54 33.91
C ASN A 29 40.81 -20.10 33.10
N ASP A 30 41.88 -19.69 33.80
CA ASP A 30 43.08 -19.12 33.19
C ASP A 30 43.73 -20.03 32.13
N GLN A 31 43.67 -21.35 32.33
CA GLN A 31 44.22 -22.31 31.37
C GLN A 31 43.34 -22.41 30.10
N GLN A 32 42.02 -22.42 30.26
CA GLN A 32 41.07 -22.40 29.15
C GLN A 32 41.17 -21.09 28.35
N LEU A 33 41.35 -19.96 29.04
CA LEU A 33 41.52 -18.66 28.41
C LEU A 33 42.83 -18.59 27.61
N GLY A 34 43.93 -19.11 28.16
CA GLY A 34 45.22 -19.16 27.46
C GLY A 34 45.18 -19.98 26.17
N HIS A 35 44.55 -21.17 26.19
CA HIS A 35 44.38 -21.98 24.97
C HIS A 35 43.48 -21.31 23.93
N LEU A 36 42.41 -20.64 24.38
CA LEU A 36 41.51 -19.93 23.49
C LEU A 36 42.23 -18.75 22.82
N GLN A 37 43.00 -17.96 23.57
CA GLN A 37 43.76 -16.83 23.03
C GLN A 37 44.80 -17.28 22.01
N GLN A 38 45.53 -18.37 22.28
CA GLN A 38 46.49 -18.92 21.33
C GLN A 38 45.79 -19.37 20.04
N THR A 39 44.68 -20.09 20.16
CA THR A 39 43.92 -20.58 19.00
C THR A 39 43.35 -19.41 18.19
N VAL A 40 42.77 -18.40 18.84
CA VAL A 40 42.23 -17.20 18.18
C VAL A 40 43.31 -16.41 17.44
N SER A 41 44.53 -16.36 17.97
CA SER A 41 45.64 -15.62 17.34
C SER A 41 46.11 -16.21 16.00
N GLU A 42 45.77 -17.47 15.72
CA GLU A 42 46.19 -18.20 14.51
C GLU A 42 45.07 -18.28 13.44
N LEU A 43 43.88 -17.72 13.71
CA LEU A 43 42.71 -17.81 12.83
C LEU A 43 42.46 -16.52 12.03
N SER A 44 41.97 -16.67 10.80
CA SER A 44 41.47 -15.55 9.99
C SER A 44 40.05 -15.11 10.41
N SER A 45 39.63 -13.93 9.97
CA SER A 45 38.31 -13.35 10.29
C SER A 45 37.14 -14.26 9.92
N GLN A 46 37.23 -14.95 8.78
CA GLN A 46 36.19 -15.88 8.32
C GLN A 46 36.17 -17.17 9.15
N GLN A 47 37.34 -17.65 9.60
CA GLN A 47 37.44 -18.80 10.49
C GLN A 47 36.93 -18.48 11.90
N LEU A 48 37.19 -17.27 12.40
CA LEU A 48 36.65 -16.81 13.69
C LEU A 48 35.10 -16.76 13.67
N ALA A 49 34.50 -16.26 12.59
CA ALA A 49 33.05 -16.25 12.42
C ALA A 49 32.45 -17.67 12.33
N TRP A 50 33.17 -18.62 11.73
CA TRP A 50 32.74 -20.02 11.69
C TRP A 50 32.84 -20.70 13.06
N VAL A 51 33.94 -20.47 13.79
CA VAL A 51 34.17 -21.03 15.13
C VAL A 51 33.14 -20.51 16.14
N SER A 52 32.75 -19.24 16.06
CA SER A 52 31.71 -18.69 16.95
C SER A 52 30.36 -19.38 16.74
N GLY A 53 29.97 -19.64 15.48
CA GLY A 53 28.78 -20.42 15.14
C GLY A 53 28.86 -21.87 15.61
N TYR A 54 30.02 -22.52 15.48
CA TYR A 54 30.26 -23.89 15.94
C TYR A 54 30.12 -24.01 17.47
N LEU A 55 30.77 -23.12 18.24
CA LEU A 55 30.71 -23.12 19.70
C LEU A 55 29.28 -22.85 20.23
N TRP A 56 28.54 -21.97 19.54
CA TRP A 56 27.13 -21.74 19.85
C TRP A 56 26.30 -23.01 19.61
N GLY A 57 26.52 -23.71 18.50
CA GLY A 57 25.87 -25.00 18.22
C GLY A 57 26.19 -26.08 19.26
N VAL A 58 27.44 -26.15 19.75
CA VAL A 58 27.83 -27.08 20.82
C VAL A 58 27.14 -26.76 22.14
N SER A 59 26.94 -25.47 22.47
CA SER A 59 26.25 -25.06 23.69
C SER A 59 24.77 -25.50 23.74
N GLN A 60 24.13 -25.60 22.58
CA GLN A 60 22.75 -26.07 22.44
C GLN A 60 22.61 -27.60 22.52
N ALA A 61 23.74 -28.33 22.40
CA ALA A 61 23.76 -29.79 22.30
C ALA A 61 24.10 -30.51 23.62
N GLN A 62 24.33 -29.80 24.73
CA GLN A 62 24.64 -30.40 26.03
C GLN A 62 23.36 -30.61 26.87
N PRO A 63 23.02 -31.86 27.27
CA PRO A 63 21.90 -32.11 28.18
C PRO A 63 22.25 -31.66 29.61
N VAL A 64 21.41 -30.81 30.18
CA VAL A 64 21.55 -30.28 31.54
C VAL A 64 21.39 -31.41 32.55
N GLY A 65 22.47 -31.82 33.22
CA GLY A 65 22.37 -32.81 34.29
C GLY A 65 23.66 -32.97 35.10
N ALA A 66 23.70 -32.39 36.31
CA ALA A 66 24.20 -33.02 37.54
C ALA A 66 24.19 -32.04 38.74
N ALA A 67 23.08 -32.01 39.49
CA ALA A 67 23.12 -31.81 40.95
C ALA A 67 21.82 -32.37 41.56
N ALA A 68 21.95 -33.28 42.52
CA ALA A 68 20.88 -33.93 43.28
C ALA A 68 20.88 -33.40 44.75
N PRO A 69 19.97 -33.84 45.64
CA PRO A 69 18.51 -33.67 45.62
C PRO A 69 17.98 -33.07 46.96
N ILE A 70 16.91 -32.26 46.97
CA ILE A 70 16.13 -32.02 48.19
C ILE A 70 14.62 -31.92 47.89
N ALA A 71 13.89 -32.85 48.51
CA ALA A 71 12.49 -32.89 48.96
C ALA A 71 11.33 -32.34 48.11
N GLN A 72 10.33 -33.22 47.96
CA GLN A 72 8.95 -32.97 47.53
C GLN A 72 8.33 -31.65 48.05
N ALA A 73 7.75 -30.87 47.14
CA ALA A 73 6.53 -30.12 47.39
C ALA A 73 5.73 -29.87 46.09
N ALA A 74 4.49 -30.36 46.12
CA ALA A 74 3.28 -29.84 45.49
C ALA A 74 3.20 -29.54 43.97
N ALA A 75 2.30 -30.28 43.34
CA ALA A 75 1.35 -29.87 42.30
C ALA A 75 1.88 -29.13 41.06
N ALA A 76 1.82 -29.86 39.93
CA ALA A 76 1.77 -29.27 38.60
C ALA A 76 0.60 -28.27 38.51
N VAL A 77 0.93 -26.99 38.50
CA VAL A 77 0.15 -26.01 37.73
C VAL A 77 0.92 -25.85 36.43
N ALA A 78 0.32 -26.32 35.34
CA ALA A 78 0.82 -26.01 34.01
C ALA A 78 0.87 -24.49 33.90
N ALA A 79 2.07 -23.92 33.91
CA ALA A 79 2.27 -22.51 33.61
C ALA A 79 1.71 -22.27 32.20
N LYS A 80 0.64 -21.48 32.10
CA LYS A 80 0.15 -20.98 30.82
C LYS A 80 1.31 -20.25 30.14
N PRO A 81 1.56 -20.48 28.84
CA PRO A 81 2.54 -19.70 28.12
C PRO A 81 2.18 -18.21 28.25
N ALA A 82 3.17 -17.37 28.54
CA ALA A 82 2.99 -15.92 28.53
C ALA A 82 2.36 -15.53 27.19
N GLY A 83 1.16 -14.95 27.24
CA GLY A 83 0.42 -14.64 26.02
C GLY A 83 1.18 -13.57 25.23
N LYS A 84 1.41 -13.83 23.95
CA LYS A 84 1.88 -12.83 22.99
C LYS A 84 0.70 -12.23 22.24
N LEU A 85 0.85 -10.98 21.79
CA LEU A 85 -0.04 -10.34 20.84
C LEU A 85 0.45 -10.63 19.42
N SER A 86 -0.40 -11.24 18.59
CA SER A 86 -0.12 -11.35 17.15
C SER A 86 -0.88 -10.25 16.41
N ILE A 87 -0.20 -9.46 15.58
CA ILE A 87 -0.82 -8.45 14.70
C ILE A 87 -0.75 -8.97 13.28
N ILE A 88 -1.88 -9.03 12.57
CA ILE A 88 -1.96 -9.50 11.19
C ILE A 88 -2.53 -8.38 10.33
N PHE A 89 -1.79 -7.95 9.31
CA PHE A 89 -2.26 -6.91 8.39
C PHE A 89 -2.65 -7.47 7.03
N ALA A 90 -3.78 -6.98 6.51
CA ALA A 90 -4.26 -7.19 5.16
C ALA A 90 -4.25 -5.84 4.44
N SER A 91 -3.38 -5.64 3.46
CA SER A 91 -3.13 -4.33 2.87
C SER A 91 -2.76 -4.41 1.39
N GLN A 92 -3.38 -3.55 0.58
CA GLN A 92 -3.02 -3.38 -0.83
C GLN A 92 -2.02 -2.24 -1.02
N THR A 93 -2.37 -1.06 -0.51
CA THR A 93 -1.66 0.22 -0.71
C THR A 93 -0.96 0.69 0.57
N GLY A 94 -0.50 -0.24 1.41
CA GLY A 94 0.32 0.07 2.59
C GLY A 94 -0.39 0.69 3.80
N ASN A 95 -1.56 1.34 3.66
CA ASN A 95 -2.24 2.01 4.77
C ASN A 95 -2.49 1.11 6.01
N ALA A 96 -3.09 -0.06 5.81
CA ALA A 96 -3.34 -1.02 6.89
C ALA A 96 -2.05 -1.60 7.47
N LYS A 97 -1.00 -1.75 6.64
CA LYS A 97 0.34 -2.12 7.11
C LYS A 97 0.92 -1.04 8.03
N GLY A 98 0.86 0.24 7.65
CA GLY A 98 1.36 1.35 8.47
C GLY A 98 0.65 1.48 9.83
N VAL A 99 -0.68 1.26 9.86
CA VAL A 99 -1.43 1.20 11.13
C VAL A 99 -0.97 0.01 11.99
N ALA A 100 -0.69 -1.14 11.38
CA ALA A 100 -0.22 -2.32 12.09
C ALA A 100 1.22 -2.17 12.61
N GLU A 101 2.12 -1.52 11.86
CA GLU A 101 3.47 -1.17 12.29
C GLU A 101 3.45 -0.18 13.46
N SER A 102 2.56 0.82 13.41
CA SER A 102 2.34 1.76 14.52
C SER A 102 1.85 1.04 15.78
N LEU A 103 0.88 0.12 15.62
CA LEU A 103 0.39 -0.72 16.71
C LEU A 103 1.49 -1.60 17.31
N GLU A 104 2.37 -2.17 16.48
CA GLU A 104 3.51 -2.98 16.93
C GLU A 104 4.51 -2.14 17.74
N ALA A 105 4.86 -0.95 17.26
CA ALA A 105 5.77 -0.03 17.95
C ALA A 105 5.20 0.43 19.31
N GLU A 106 3.92 0.79 19.34
CA GLU A 106 3.20 1.16 20.57
C GLU A 106 3.13 -0.01 21.56
N ALA A 107 2.85 -1.23 21.09
CA ALA A 107 2.84 -2.43 21.93
C ALA A 107 4.22 -2.73 22.54
N LYS A 108 5.30 -2.64 21.73
CA LYS A 108 6.69 -2.79 22.20
C LYS A 108 7.04 -1.74 23.26
N ALA A 109 6.64 -0.49 23.06
CA ALA A 109 6.86 0.59 24.02
C ALA A 109 6.15 0.35 25.37
N LEU A 110 5.02 -0.37 25.36
CA LEU A 110 4.28 -0.77 26.56
C LEU A 110 4.78 -2.07 27.21
N GLY A 111 5.82 -2.70 26.66
CA GLY A 111 6.39 -3.96 27.16
C GLY A 111 5.58 -5.21 26.79
N ILE A 112 4.66 -5.11 25.83
CA ILE A 112 3.85 -6.25 25.37
C ILE A 112 4.67 -7.06 24.37
N ALA A 113 4.79 -8.38 24.59
CA ALA A 113 5.38 -9.28 23.63
C ALA A 113 4.49 -9.35 22.37
N VAL A 114 5.01 -8.90 21.22
CA VAL A 114 4.24 -8.72 19.99
C VAL A 114 5.00 -9.27 18.77
N GLU A 115 4.26 -9.85 17.83
CA GLU A 115 4.74 -10.25 16.51
C GLU A 115 3.81 -9.69 15.43
N LEU A 116 4.39 -9.11 14.38
CA LEU A 116 3.68 -8.57 13.21
C LEU A 116 3.78 -9.54 12.03
N PHE A 117 2.66 -9.79 11.35
CA PHE A 117 2.57 -10.69 10.20
C PHE A 117 1.86 -10.02 9.02
N ASP A 118 2.41 -10.20 7.82
CA ASP A 118 1.65 -10.08 6.59
C ASP A 118 0.64 -11.24 6.52
N ALA A 119 -0.61 -10.96 6.13
CA ALA A 119 -1.64 -11.98 6.02
C ALA A 119 -1.26 -13.15 5.09
N SER A 120 -0.41 -12.92 4.09
CA SER A 120 0.02 -13.95 3.13
C SER A 120 1.05 -14.92 3.72
N ASP A 121 1.83 -14.46 4.70
CA ASP A 121 2.81 -15.27 5.42
C ASP A 121 2.19 -16.01 6.62
N TYR A 122 0.96 -15.62 7.01
CA TYR A 122 0.30 -16.15 8.19
C TYR A 122 -0.57 -17.38 7.90
N LYS A 123 -0.19 -18.53 8.47
CA LYS A 123 -0.96 -19.77 8.35
C LYS A 123 -2.17 -19.75 9.29
N GLY A 124 -3.39 -19.61 8.77
CA GLY A 124 -4.63 -19.51 9.56
C GLY A 124 -4.86 -20.61 10.62
N LYS A 125 -4.32 -21.82 10.43
CA LYS A 125 -4.34 -22.90 11.45
C LYS A 125 -3.64 -22.52 12.76
N ASN A 126 -2.71 -21.56 12.73
CA ASN A 126 -1.98 -21.09 13.91
C ASN A 126 -2.88 -20.32 14.88
N LEU A 127 -4.02 -19.75 14.44
CA LEU A 127 -4.95 -19.03 15.33
C LEU A 127 -5.44 -19.87 16.51
N ALA A 128 -5.53 -21.20 16.37
CA ALA A 128 -5.90 -22.08 17.47
C ALA A 128 -4.86 -22.14 18.61
N LYS A 129 -3.63 -21.69 18.35
CA LYS A 129 -2.52 -21.62 19.30
C LYS A 129 -2.33 -20.21 19.88
N GLU A 130 -2.95 -19.20 19.26
CA GLU A 130 -2.85 -17.81 19.69
C GLU A 130 -3.79 -17.53 20.86
N THR A 131 -3.44 -16.53 21.67
CA THR A 131 -4.29 -16.06 22.78
C THR A 131 -4.88 -14.68 22.50
N HIS A 132 -4.12 -13.81 21.83
CA HIS A 132 -4.52 -12.45 21.47
C HIS A 132 -4.11 -12.18 20.02
N VAL A 133 -5.05 -11.71 19.20
CA VAL A 133 -4.77 -11.30 17.83
C VAL A 133 -5.46 -9.97 17.50
N ILE A 134 -4.78 -9.09 16.77
CA ILE A 134 -5.42 -7.93 16.16
C ILE A 134 -5.29 -8.04 14.64
N PHE A 135 -6.41 -7.94 13.94
CA PHE A 135 -6.43 -7.81 12.48
C PHE A 135 -6.53 -6.34 12.10
N VAL A 136 -5.68 -5.90 11.17
CA VAL A 136 -5.75 -4.57 10.55
C VAL A 136 -5.95 -4.76 9.05
N ALA A 137 -7.14 -4.49 8.53
CA ALA A 137 -7.52 -4.90 7.17
C ALA A 137 -8.09 -3.75 6.35
N SER A 138 -7.48 -3.46 5.20
CA SER A 138 -8.12 -2.63 4.16
C SER A 138 -9.13 -3.45 3.37
N THR A 139 -10.07 -2.79 2.70
CA THR A 139 -11.02 -3.40 1.76
C THR A 139 -10.77 -2.87 0.35
N ASN A 140 -10.75 -3.75 -0.65
CA ASN A 140 -10.48 -3.38 -2.04
C ASN A 140 -11.72 -3.52 -2.93
N GLY A 141 -11.82 -2.67 -3.96
CA GLY A 141 -12.83 -2.77 -5.01
C GLY A 141 -14.25 -2.90 -4.46
N GLU A 142 -14.94 -3.97 -4.85
CA GLU A 142 -16.33 -4.26 -4.45
C GLU A 142 -16.39 -5.12 -3.17
N GLY A 143 -15.63 -4.75 -2.15
CA GLY A 143 -15.66 -5.45 -0.86
C GLY A 143 -14.72 -6.63 -0.73
N GLU A 144 -13.79 -6.81 -1.68
CA GLU A 144 -12.84 -7.91 -1.70
C GLU A 144 -11.73 -7.69 -0.65
N ALA A 145 -11.22 -8.78 -0.09
CA ALA A 145 -9.99 -8.75 0.71
C ALA A 145 -8.80 -8.33 -0.16
N PRO A 146 -7.80 -7.61 0.40
CA PRO A 146 -6.54 -7.33 -0.28
C PRO A 146 -5.86 -8.60 -0.76
N ASP A 147 -5.11 -8.53 -1.85
CA ASP A 147 -4.55 -9.74 -2.49
C ASP A 147 -3.68 -10.56 -1.51
N ASN A 148 -2.98 -9.90 -0.59
CA ASN A 148 -2.17 -10.56 0.43
C ASN A 148 -3.00 -11.30 1.51
N ALA A 149 -4.32 -11.12 1.57
CA ALA A 149 -5.17 -11.68 2.62
C ALA A 149 -6.22 -12.68 2.12
N ILE A 150 -6.35 -12.88 0.80
CA ILE A 150 -7.39 -13.72 0.20
C ILE A 150 -7.36 -15.14 0.76
N GLU A 151 -6.18 -15.77 0.84
CA GLU A 151 -6.09 -17.16 1.34
C GLU A 151 -6.53 -17.27 2.81
N LEU A 152 -6.11 -16.33 3.65
CA LEU A 152 -6.48 -16.32 5.07
C LEU A 152 -7.99 -16.05 5.25
N HIS A 153 -8.55 -15.13 4.46
CA HIS A 153 -9.98 -14.80 4.45
C HIS A 153 -10.82 -16.01 4.02
N GLU A 154 -10.50 -16.64 2.88
CA GLU A 154 -11.17 -17.86 2.40
C GLU A 154 -11.05 -19.01 3.40
N PHE A 155 -9.86 -19.21 3.98
CA PHE A 155 -9.63 -20.25 4.96
C PHE A 155 -10.53 -20.10 6.19
N LEU A 156 -10.63 -18.88 6.72
CA LEU A 156 -11.46 -18.57 7.89
C LEU A 156 -12.96 -18.71 7.63
N GLN A 157 -13.40 -18.46 6.40
CA GLN A 157 -14.78 -18.71 5.98
C GLN A 157 -15.09 -20.22 5.84
N SER A 158 -14.06 -21.03 5.56
CA SER A 158 -14.23 -22.45 5.25
C SER A 158 -14.56 -23.33 6.47
N LYS A 159 -15.15 -24.50 6.22
CA LYS A 159 -15.37 -25.54 7.25
C LYS A 159 -14.07 -26.15 7.81
N LYS A 160 -12.90 -25.84 7.21
CA LYS A 160 -11.59 -26.35 7.65
C LYS A 160 -10.98 -25.47 8.75
N ALA A 161 -11.53 -24.28 9.01
CA ALA A 161 -11.06 -23.40 10.07
C ALA A 161 -11.23 -24.03 11.46
N PRO A 162 -10.24 -23.92 12.35
CA PRO A 162 -10.33 -24.48 13.70
C PRO A 162 -11.31 -23.67 14.57
N LYS A 163 -11.84 -24.30 15.62
CA LYS A 163 -12.54 -23.55 16.68
C LYS A 163 -11.53 -22.72 17.48
N LEU A 164 -11.89 -21.48 17.79
CA LEU A 164 -11.03 -20.46 18.38
C LEU A 164 -11.47 -20.08 19.80
N SER A 165 -11.91 -21.06 20.60
CA SER A 165 -12.55 -20.81 21.92
C SER A 165 -11.67 -20.12 22.97
N ASN A 166 -10.34 -20.14 22.78
CA ASN A 166 -9.37 -19.52 23.68
C ASN A 166 -8.78 -18.22 23.14
N LEU A 167 -9.18 -17.79 21.95
CA LEU A 167 -8.65 -16.62 21.28
C LEU A 167 -9.45 -15.37 21.66
N GLN A 168 -8.75 -14.33 22.07
CA GLN A 168 -9.29 -12.98 22.17
C GLN A 168 -8.82 -12.18 20.95
N TYR A 169 -9.70 -11.34 20.38
CA TYR A 169 -9.36 -10.61 19.17
C TYR A 169 -9.86 -9.16 19.15
N GLY A 170 -9.23 -8.35 18.29
CA GLY A 170 -9.69 -7.02 17.90
C GLY A 170 -9.53 -6.84 16.38
N VAL A 171 -10.33 -5.96 15.78
CA VAL A 171 -10.27 -5.69 14.33
C VAL A 171 -10.36 -4.20 14.04
N ILE A 172 -9.45 -3.71 13.21
CA ILE A 172 -9.53 -2.40 12.56
C ILE A 172 -9.77 -2.64 11.06
N GLY A 173 -10.91 -2.17 10.56
CA GLY A 173 -11.20 -2.07 9.13
C GLY A 173 -10.81 -0.71 8.60
N LEU A 174 -10.12 -0.66 7.47
CA LEU A 174 -9.88 0.55 6.69
C LEU A 174 -10.68 0.45 5.39
N GLY A 175 -11.44 1.48 5.05
CA GLY A 175 -12.22 1.53 3.82
C GLY A 175 -12.55 2.97 3.42
N ASP A 176 -13.42 3.10 2.44
CA ASP A 176 -13.95 4.38 1.99
C ASP A 176 -15.47 4.28 1.94
N SER A 177 -16.16 5.14 2.69
CA SER A 177 -17.63 5.10 2.81
C SER A 177 -18.37 5.48 1.53
N SER A 178 -17.66 5.99 0.52
CA SER A 178 -18.21 6.20 -0.82
C SER A 178 -18.45 4.89 -1.57
N TYR A 179 -17.81 3.78 -1.17
CA TYR A 179 -18.00 2.45 -1.76
C TYR A 179 -19.12 1.68 -1.05
N GLU A 180 -19.79 0.79 -1.80
CA GLU A 180 -20.89 -0.01 -1.27
C GLU A 180 -20.48 -0.87 -0.08
N PHE A 181 -19.33 -1.51 -0.19
CA PHE A 181 -18.83 -2.49 0.78
C PHE A 181 -17.81 -1.86 1.74
N PHE A 182 -18.18 -0.73 2.35
CA PHE A 182 -17.34 -0.01 3.32
C PHE A 182 -16.81 -0.94 4.43
N CYS A 183 -15.48 -1.02 4.58
CA CYS A 183 -14.79 -1.87 5.57
C CYS A 183 -15.20 -3.36 5.56
N GLN A 184 -15.67 -3.90 4.42
CA GLN A 184 -16.20 -5.26 4.34
C GLN A 184 -15.19 -6.33 4.77
N THR A 185 -13.91 -6.20 4.42
CA THR A 185 -12.89 -7.18 4.83
C THR A 185 -12.69 -7.20 6.35
N GLY A 186 -12.72 -6.04 7.01
CA GLY A 186 -12.67 -5.95 8.48
C GLY A 186 -13.91 -6.57 9.12
N LYS A 187 -15.10 -6.29 8.57
CA LYS A 187 -16.37 -6.90 8.99
C LYS A 187 -16.34 -8.41 8.84
N ASP A 188 -15.76 -8.91 7.76
CA ASP A 188 -15.65 -10.33 7.49
C ASP A 188 -14.75 -11.02 8.51
N PHE A 189 -13.55 -10.49 8.78
CA PHE A 189 -12.66 -11.06 9.80
C PHE A 189 -13.31 -11.11 11.18
N ASP A 190 -13.95 -10.02 11.60
CA ASP A 190 -14.69 -9.96 12.85
C ASP A 190 -15.80 -11.03 12.91
N ASN A 191 -16.62 -11.13 11.85
CA ASN A 191 -17.67 -12.14 11.75
C ASN A 191 -17.14 -13.57 11.74
N PHE A 192 -16.03 -13.84 11.04
CA PHE A 192 -15.44 -15.17 10.96
C PHE A 192 -14.86 -15.60 12.31
N LEU A 193 -14.10 -14.73 12.97
CA LEU A 193 -13.51 -15.00 14.29
C LEU A 193 -14.59 -15.25 15.35
N ALA A 194 -15.64 -14.42 15.38
CA ALA A 194 -16.78 -14.62 16.27
C ALA A 194 -17.49 -15.96 16.01
N LYS A 195 -17.78 -16.31 14.75
CA LYS A 195 -18.40 -17.59 14.38
C LYS A 195 -17.56 -18.81 14.76
N LEU A 196 -16.23 -18.68 14.76
CA LEU A 196 -15.31 -19.73 15.18
C LEU A 196 -15.15 -19.81 16.70
N GLY A 197 -15.76 -18.90 17.46
CA GLY A 197 -15.83 -18.91 18.92
C GLY A 197 -14.78 -18.07 19.63
N ALA A 198 -14.05 -17.21 18.91
CA ALA A 198 -13.16 -16.22 19.51
C ALA A 198 -13.98 -15.11 20.19
N LYS A 199 -13.40 -14.43 21.17
CA LYS A 199 -14.05 -13.33 21.91
C LYS A 199 -13.41 -11.99 21.56
N SER A 200 -14.23 -11.02 21.17
CA SER A 200 -13.73 -9.67 21.00
C SER A 200 -13.39 -9.04 22.36
N PHE A 201 -12.21 -8.42 22.47
CA PHE A 201 -11.81 -7.63 23.65
C PHE A 201 -12.00 -6.12 23.45
N VAL A 202 -12.30 -5.69 22.23
CA VAL A 202 -12.56 -4.30 21.87
C VAL A 202 -13.45 -4.26 20.63
N ASP A 203 -14.46 -3.39 20.63
CA ASP A 203 -15.37 -3.25 19.48
C ASP A 203 -14.59 -2.97 18.20
N ARG A 204 -14.99 -3.59 17.08
CA ARG A 204 -14.40 -3.35 15.77
C ARG A 204 -14.48 -1.86 15.42
N LEU A 205 -13.39 -1.30 14.91
CA LEU A 205 -13.38 0.03 14.32
C LEU A 205 -13.47 -0.08 12.79
N ASP A 206 -14.42 0.64 12.19
CA ASP A 206 -14.53 0.79 10.74
C ASP A 206 -14.09 2.23 10.38
N CYS A 207 -12.90 2.39 9.81
CA CYS A 207 -12.32 3.71 9.49
C CYS A 207 -12.60 4.11 8.03
N ASP A 208 -12.88 5.39 7.82
CA ASP A 208 -12.90 6.01 6.49
C ASP A 208 -11.48 6.47 6.08
N VAL A 209 -11.34 7.22 4.99
CA VAL A 209 -10.05 7.64 4.40
C VAL A 209 -9.17 8.49 5.33
N ASP A 210 -9.77 9.16 6.31
CA ASP A 210 -9.18 9.98 7.37
C ASP A 210 -9.08 9.21 8.71
N TYR A 211 -8.52 8.00 8.62
CA TYR A 211 -8.51 7.03 9.71
C TYR A 211 -7.57 7.37 10.87
N GLU A 212 -6.59 8.25 10.68
CA GLU A 212 -5.41 8.34 11.55
C GLU A 212 -5.74 8.62 13.03
N GLU A 213 -6.63 9.57 13.32
CA GLU A 213 -7.03 9.94 14.68
C GLU A 213 -7.81 8.81 15.35
N SER A 214 -8.89 8.36 14.69
CA SER A 214 -9.75 7.28 15.21
C SER A 214 -8.97 5.97 15.42
N ALA A 215 -8.06 5.63 14.51
CA ALA A 215 -7.20 4.47 14.65
C ALA A 215 -6.26 4.64 15.84
N THR A 216 -5.68 5.82 16.07
CA THR A 216 -4.77 6.08 17.20
C THR A 216 -5.47 5.93 18.54
N GLU A 217 -6.66 6.51 18.69
CA GLU A 217 -7.47 6.35 19.91
C GLU A 217 -7.83 4.88 20.16
N TRP A 218 -8.22 4.17 19.10
CA TRP A 218 -8.58 2.77 19.20
C TRP A 218 -7.39 1.88 19.55
N ARG A 219 -6.22 2.10 18.93
CA ARG A 219 -4.99 1.34 19.24
C ARG A 219 -4.61 1.49 20.71
N ALA A 220 -4.66 2.72 21.24
CA ALA A 220 -4.39 2.97 22.65
C ALA A 220 -5.33 2.17 23.56
N LYS A 221 -6.65 2.20 23.29
CA LYS A 221 -7.65 1.43 24.04
C LYS A 221 -7.46 -0.08 23.92
N ALA A 222 -7.14 -0.57 22.72
CA ALA A 222 -6.91 -1.99 22.47
C ALA A 222 -5.67 -2.51 23.22
N LEU A 223 -4.57 -1.75 23.22
CA LEU A 223 -3.35 -2.12 23.93
C LEU A 223 -3.52 -2.08 25.45
N GLU A 224 -4.35 -1.18 25.99
CA GLU A 224 -4.72 -1.18 27.41
C GLU A 224 -5.42 -2.49 27.80
N GLN A 225 -6.43 -2.91 27.02
CA GLN A 225 -7.15 -4.17 27.23
C GLN A 225 -6.22 -5.39 27.11
N VAL A 226 -5.38 -5.42 26.07
CA VAL A 226 -4.40 -6.50 25.86
C VAL A 226 -3.41 -6.56 27.02
N LYS A 227 -2.94 -5.40 27.52
CA LYS A 227 -2.06 -5.36 28.68
C LYS A 227 -2.74 -5.93 29.91
N GLU A 228 -3.98 -5.58 30.19
CA GLU A 228 -4.74 -6.10 31.34
C GLU A 228 -4.93 -7.63 31.26
N THR A 229 -5.31 -8.14 30.08
CA THR A 229 -5.53 -9.58 29.89
C THR A 229 -4.24 -10.39 29.87
N LEU A 230 -3.14 -9.84 29.35
CA LEU A 230 -1.82 -10.49 29.35
C LEU A 230 -1.11 -10.41 30.71
N SER A 231 -1.29 -9.32 31.48
CA SER A 231 -0.68 -9.11 32.80
C SER A 231 -1.25 -10.02 33.90
N THR A 232 -2.33 -10.76 33.63
CA THR A 232 -2.78 -11.85 34.52
C THR A 232 -1.91 -13.12 34.43
N GLY A 233 -0.89 -13.12 33.57
CA GLY A 233 0.26 -14.03 33.61
C GLY A 233 1.53 -13.24 33.95
N THR A 234 2.27 -13.72 34.95
CA THR A 234 3.36 -13.07 35.69
C THR A 234 4.40 -12.32 34.84
N GLU A 235 4.83 -11.18 35.39
CA GLU A 235 5.97 -10.35 34.97
C GLU A 235 7.23 -11.17 34.64
N ALA A 236 7.85 -10.83 33.51
CA ALA A 236 9.24 -11.17 33.23
C ALA A 236 9.97 -9.88 32.84
N ASP A 237 11.07 -9.60 33.53
CA ASP A 237 11.96 -8.47 33.24
C ASP A 237 12.55 -8.60 31.82
N VAL A 238 12.26 -7.60 30.99
CA VAL A 238 12.85 -7.48 29.64
C VAL A 238 14.13 -6.66 29.75
N VAL A 239 15.28 -7.33 29.61
CA VAL A 239 16.57 -6.65 29.42
C VAL A 239 16.61 -6.11 27.98
N GLN A 240 16.59 -4.78 27.83
CA GLN A 240 16.79 -4.11 26.55
C GLN A 240 18.20 -4.36 26.01
N LEU A 241 18.28 -4.92 24.80
CA LEU A 241 19.48 -4.87 23.97
C LEU A 241 19.35 -3.68 23.00
N PRO A 242 20.42 -2.89 22.78
CA PRO A 242 20.39 -1.84 21.78
C PRO A 242 20.36 -2.49 20.40
N VAL A 243 19.21 -2.47 19.75
CA VAL A 243 19.09 -2.82 18.34
C VAL A 243 19.70 -1.67 17.56
N GLY A 244 20.89 -1.88 17.00
CA GLY A 244 21.41 -1.03 15.95
C GLY A 244 20.42 -1.06 14.80
N GLN A 245 19.79 0.09 14.53
CA GLN A 245 18.98 0.29 13.33
C GLN A 245 19.90 0.11 12.12
N VAL A 246 19.79 -1.04 11.48
CA VAL A 246 20.15 -1.14 10.06
C VAL A 246 18.86 -0.75 9.33
N ALA A 247 18.72 0.53 9.03
CA ALA A 247 17.63 1.01 8.21
C ALA A 247 17.79 0.40 6.81
N ALA A 248 16.94 -0.56 6.47
CA ALA A 248 16.64 -0.82 5.07
C ALA A 248 16.01 0.46 4.50
N GLY A 249 16.45 0.88 3.32
CA GLY A 249 16.20 2.20 2.73
C GLY A 249 14.72 2.52 2.52
N HIS A 250 14.05 2.98 3.57
CA HIS A 250 12.80 3.71 3.47
C HIS A 250 13.13 5.18 3.22
N SER A 251 12.54 5.77 2.19
CA SER A 251 12.56 7.23 1.99
C SER A 251 12.14 7.91 3.29
N GLN A 252 12.87 8.96 3.70
CA GLN A 252 12.49 9.79 4.85
C GLN A 252 11.15 10.52 4.64
N TYR A 253 10.68 10.56 3.40
CA TYR A 253 9.44 11.20 3.00
C TYR A 253 8.29 10.19 3.00
N THR A 254 7.21 10.58 3.65
CA THR A 254 6.01 9.75 3.88
C THR A 254 4.77 10.56 3.56
N LYS A 255 3.58 9.93 3.63
CA LYS A 255 2.29 10.64 3.53
C LYS A 255 2.21 11.85 4.47
N GLN A 256 2.70 11.71 5.71
CA GLN A 256 2.66 12.74 6.75
C GLN A 256 3.80 13.77 6.64
N ASN A 257 4.91 13.38 6.03
CA ASN A 257 6.05 14.25 5.78
C ASN A 257 6.43 14.18 4.28
N PRO A 258 5.61 14.76 3.39
CA PRO A 258 5.87 14.68 1.95
C PRO A 258 7.04 15.58 1.55
N TYR A 259 7.69 15.21 0.45
CA TYR A 259 8.72 16.03 -0.18
C TYR A 259 8.07 17.12 -1.04
N THR A 260 8.58 18.34 -1.00
CA THR A 260 8.16 19.40 -1.94
C THR A 260 9.04 19.30 -3.19
N ALA A 261 8.45 18.78 -4.26
CA ALA A 261 9.06 18.60 -5.57
C ALA A 261 8.65 19.72 -6.54
N THR A 262 9.29 19.77 -7.71
CA THR A 262 8.98 20.75 -8.76
C THR A 262 8.32 20.06 -9.95
N LEU A 263 7.22 20.62 -10.48
CA LEU A 263 6.65 20.18 -11.75
C LEU A 263 7.56 20.64 -12.91
N LEU A 264 8.13 19.71 -13.66
CA LEU A 264 8.95 20.02 -14.83
C LEU A 264 8.09 20.21 -16.08
N THR A 265 7.22 19.24 -16.36
CA THR A 265 6.48 19.16 -17.62
C THR A 265 5.03 18.75 -17.37
N SER A 266 4.07 19.40 -18.05
CA SER A 266 2.67 18.95 -18.13
C SER A 266 2.16 18.89 -19.57
N GLN A 267 2.57 17.83 -20.28
CA GLN A 267 2.35 17.71 -21.72
C GLN A 267 1.07 16.93 -22.04
N LYS A 268 0.17 17.50 -22.85
CA LYS A 268 -0.95 16.74 -23.43
C LYS A 268 -0.43 15.71 -24.43
N ILE A 269 -0.73 14.44 -24.17
CA ILE A 269 -0.32 13.30 -25.00
C ILE A 269 -1.49 12.66 -25.77
N THR A 270 -2.69 13.22 -25.66
CA THR A 270 -3.79 12.97 -26.62
C THR A 270 -3.80 14.01 -27.73
N GLY A 271 -4.36 13.63 -28.88
CA GLY A 271 -4.57 14.50 -30.02
C GLY A 271 -5.45 15.70 -29.70
N ARG A 272 -5.32 16.75 -30.51
CA ARG A 272 -6.01 18.03 -30.33
C ARG A 272 -7.53 17.86 -30.21
N ASP A 273 -8.09 16.97 -31.00
CA ASP A 273 -9.54 16.75 -31.11
C ASP A 273 -10.00 15.54 -30.27
N SER A 274 -9.12 15.00 -29.42
CA SER A 274 -9.51 13.96 -28.46
C SER A 274 -10.57 14.52 -27.51
N GLY A 275 -11.61 13.72 -27.28
CA GLY A 275 -12.58 13.96 -26.21
C GLY A 275 -12.07 13.54 -24.83
N LYS A 276 -10.76 13.36 -24.67
CA LYS A 276 -10.04 13.15 -23.41
C LYS A 276 -8.86 14.11 -23.36
N ASP A 277 -8.50 14.51 -22.15
CA ASP A 277 -7.23 15.16 -21.88
C ASP A 277 -6.40 14.23 -21.00
N VAL A 278 -5.33 13.65 -21.58
CA VAL A 278 -4.37 12.84 -20.83
C VAL A 278 -3.02 13.52 -20.93
N ARG A 279 -2.38 13.68 -19.77
CA ARG A 279 -1.12 14.39 -19.60
C ARG A 279 0.00 13.42 -19.24
N HIS A 280 1.14 13.61 -19.87
CA HIS A 280 2.43 13.17 -19.35
C HIS A 280 2.92 14.24 -18.39
N ILE A 281 3.19 13.84 -17.14
CA ILE A 281 3.62 14.72 -16.07
C ILE A 281 5.02 14.28 -15.66
N GLU A 282 5.97 15.21 -15.58
CA GLU A 282 7.33 14.98 -15.09
C GLU A 282 7.54 15.83 -13.83
N ILE A 283 7.99 15.21 -12.74
CA ILE A 283 8.23 15.86 -11.46
C ILE A 283 9.69 15.63 -11.07
N ASP A 284 10.39 16.70 -10.76
CA ASP A 284 11.77 16.70 -10.30
C ASP A 284 11.85 16.33 -8.83
N LEU A 285 12.57 15.26 -8.52
CA LEU A 285 12.86 14.84 -7.17
C LEU A 285 14.16 15.46 -6.64
N ASP A 286 14.98 16.12 -7.47
CA ASP A 286 16.27 16.72 -7.10
C ASP A 286 17.15 15.75 -6.28
N GLU A 287 18.09 16.26 -5.47
CA GLU A 287 18.88 15.46 -4.53
C GLU A 287 18.09 15.00 -3.28
N SER A 288 16.77 14.77 -3.38
CA SER A 288 15.93 14.35 -2.25
C SER A 288 16.32 12.98 -1.66
N GLY A 289 17.00 12.14 -2.45
CA GLY A 289 17.30 10.75 -2.08
C GLY A 289 16.08 9.83 -2.12
N ILE A 290 14.97 10.26 -2.73
CA ILE A 290 13.80 9.40 -2.97
C ILE A 290 14.16 8.33 -3.99
N THR A 291 13.92 7.07 -3.63
CA THR A 291 14.06 5.93 -4.52
C THR A 291 12.70 5.28 -4.76
N TYR A 292 12.44 4.85 -6.00
CA TYR A 292 11.25 4.09 -6.35
C TYR A 292 11.57 3.01 -7.39
N GLN A 293 10.70 2.02 -7.50
CA GLN A 293 10.81 0.94 -8.48
C GLN A 293 9.59 0.94 -9.40
N PRO A 294 9.73 0.44 -10.66
CA PRO A 294 8.59 0.23 -11.53
C PRO A 294 7.45 -0.51 -10.82
N GLY A 295 6.23 0.02 -10.96
CA GLY A 295 5.02 -0.49 -10.31
C GLY A 295 4.70 0.12 -8.94
N ASP A 296 5.57 0.96 -8.38
CA ASP A 296 5.20 1.84 -7.25
C ASP A 296 4.22 2.93 -7.68
N ALA A 297 3.61 3.57 -6.70
CA ALA A 297 2.74 4.73 -6.89
C ALA A 297 3.35 5.99 -6.27
N LEU A 298 3.10 7.14 -6.88
CA LEU A 298 3.39 8.44 -6.32
C LEU A 298 2.12 9.02 -5.68
N GLY A 299 2.18 9.32 -4.39
CA GLY A 299 1.14 10.07 -3.72
C GLY A 299 1.35 11.57 -3.91
N VAL A 300 0.34 12.24 -4.46
CA VAL A 300 0.35 13.68 -4.74
C VAL A 300 -0.64 14.38 -3.83
N TRP A 301 -0.12 15.28 -2.99
CA TRP A 301 -0.93 16.25 -2.26
C TRP A 301 -1.24 17.43 -3.16
N TYR A 302 -2.53 17.65 -3.43
CA TYR A 302 -3.03 18.72 -4.29
C TYR A 302 -3.73 19.80 -3.49
N GLU A 303 -3.88 20.98 -4.09
CA GLU A 303 -4.75 22.03 -3.58
C GLU A 303 -6.04 22.09 -4.42
N ASN A 304 -7.19 22.28 -3.78
CA ASN A 304 -8.45 22.46 -4.50
C ASN A 304 -8.49 23.79 -5.26
N SER A 305 -9.42 23.93 -6.20
CA SER A 305 -9.64 25.20 -6.90
C SER A 305 -10.21 26.24 -5.93
N SER A 306 -9.61 27.43 -5.90
CA SER A 306 -10.13 28.58 -5.15
C SER A 306 -11.50 29.00 -5.68
N GLU A 307 -11.73 28.91 -6.99
CA GLU A 307 -13.02 29.18 -7.61
C GLU A 307 -14.10 28.22 -7.11
N LEU A 308 -13.80 26.92 -7.03
CA LEU A 308 -14.73 25.93 -6.48
C LEU A 308 -15.00 26.17 -4.99
N ALA A 309 -13.97 26.49 -4.20
CA ALA A 309 -14.14 26.85 -2.80
C ALA A 309 -15.08 28.06 -2.64
N ASN A 310 -14.90 29.10 -3.44
CA ASN A 310 -15.78 30.27 -3.47
C ASN A 310 -17.22 29.92 -3.87
N GLN A 311 -17.40 29.05 -4.87
CA GLN A 311 -18.72 28.58 -5.26
C GLN A 311 -19.43 27.88 -4.09
N ILE A 312 -18.74 26.96 -3.41
CA ILE A 312 -19.28 26.25 -2.23
C ILE A 312 -19.68 27.22 -1.13
N LEU A 313 -18.79 28.15 -0.75
CA LEU A 313 -19.07 29.16 0.27
C LEU A 313 -20.32 29.99 -0.08
N SER A 314 -20.46 30.36 -1.36
CA SER A 314 -21.63 31.11 -1.83
C SER A 314 -22.95 30.33 -1.71
N LYS A 315 -22.93 28.99 -1.88
CA LYS A 315 -24.13 28.15 -1.73
C LYS A 315 -24.62 28.10 -0.29
N VAL A 316 -23.70 28.22 0.67
CA VAL A 316 -23.99 28.14 2.10
C VAL A 316 -23.98 29.47 2.83
N GLY A 317 -23.88 30.59 2.09
CA GLY A 317 -23.98 31.94 2.64
C GLY A 317 -22.76 32.41 3.44
N LEU A 318 -21.59 31.82 3.21
CA LEU A 318 -20.33 32.20 3.86
C LEU A 318 -19.51 33.15 2.96
N SER A 319 -18.73 34.02 3.59
CA SER A 319 -17.88 35.01 2.91
C SER A 319 -16.47 34.50 2.61
N GLY A 320 -16.01 33.48 3.31
CA GLY A 320 -14.68 32.88 3.15
C GLY A 320 -13.64 33.38 4.16
N ILE A 321 -13.91 34.48 4.87
CA ILE A 321 -13.01 35.06 5.87
C ILE A 321 -13.29 34.56 7.30
N GLU A 322 -14.37 33.81 7.49
CA GLU A 322 -14.70 33.20 8.78
C GLU A 322 -13.56 32.30 9.23
N SER A 323 -13.22 32.36 10.52
CA SER A 323 -12.13 31.60 11.13
C SER A 323 -12.64 30.23 11.59
N VAL A 324 -11.85 29.20 11.29
CA VAL A 324 -12.08 27.80 11.70
C VAL A 324 -10.79 27.23 12.28
N ASP A 325 -10.92 26.38 13.29
CA ASP A 325 -9.79 25.61 13.84
C ASP A 325 -9.76 24.24 13.13
N VAL A 326 -8.63 23.93 12.51
CA VAL A 326 -8.39 22.66 11.84
C VAL A 326 -7.09 22.10 12.38
N ASP A 327 -7.19 21.07 13.21
CA ASP A 327 -6.04 20.38 13.83
C ASP A 327 -5.15 21.33 14.65
N GLY A 328 -5.74 22.33 15.33
CA GLY A 328 -5.03 23.33 16.11
C GLY A 328 -4.46 24.49 15.29
N GLU A 329 -4.66 24.49 13.97
CA GLU A 329 -4.35 25.63 13.09
C GLU A 329 -5.60 26.48 12.86
N ASN A 330 -5.50 27.78 13.14
CA ASN A 330 -6.58 28.72 12.86
C ASN A 330 -6.45 29.27 11.44
N LEU A 331 -7.39 28.91 10.57
CA LEU A 331 -7.42 29.25 9.15
C LEU A 331 -8.71 29.98 8.79
N SER A 332 -8.70 30.71 7.66
CA SER A 332 -9.95 31.12 7.04
C SER A 332 -10.64 29.89 6.43
N VAL A 333 -11.98 29.85 6.46
CA VAL A 333 -12.75 28.74 5.91
C VAL A 333 -12.43 28.53 4.42
N HIS A 334 -12.18 29.59 3.66
CA HIS A 334 -11.69 29.47 2.29
C HIS A 334 -10.37 28.69 2.20
N SER A 335 -9.37 29.06 3.01
CA SER A 335 -8.06 28.38 2.99
C SER A 335 -8.15 26.93 3.44
N ALA A 336 -9.04 26.65 4.41
CA ALA A 336 -9.34 25.29 4.84
C ALA A 336 -9.96 24.45 3.72
N LEU A 337 -10.94 24.98 2.97
CA LEU A 337 -11.51 24.30 1.80
C LEU A 337 -10.47 24.04 0.70
N VAL A 338 -9.53 24.97 0.50
CA VAL A 338 -8.48 24.82 -0.51
C VAL A 338 -7.48 23.72 -0.16
N SER A 339 -7.08 23.61 1.12
CA SER A 339 -5.90 22.82 1.50
C SER A 339 -6.15 21.65 2.45
N LYS A 340 -7.30 21.59 3.14
CA LYS A 340 -7.53 20.64 4.24
C LYS A 340 -8.73 19.71 4.04
N PHE A 341 -9.68 20.07 3.18
CA PHE A 341 -10.93 19.30 3.00
C PHE A 341 -11.14 18.86 1.56
N GLU A 342 -11.78 17.70 1.38
CA GLU A 342 -12.26 17.23 0.07
C GLU A 342 -13.53 18.01 -0.32
N ILE A 343 -13.48 18.72 -1.45
CA ILE A 343 -14.58 19.59 -1.89
C ILE A 343 -15.15 19.24 -3.27
N THR A 344 -14.65 18.19 -3.91
CA THR A 344 -15.15 17.69 -5.20
C THR A 344 -16.12 16.53 -4.98
N THR A 345 -15.65 15.36 -4.57
CA THR A 345 -16.44 14.12 -4.53
C THR A 345 -17.46 14.12 -3.38
N SER A 346 -18.72 13.86 -3.70
CA SER A 346 -19.78 13.65 -2.71
C SER A 346 -19.77 12.22 -2.16
N ASN A 347 -20.44 12.00 -1.02
CA ASN A 347 -20.64 10.68 -0.45
C ASN A 347 -22.03 10.59 0.23
N PRO A 348 -22.55 9.38 0.51
CA PRO A 348 -23.86 9.20 1.13
C PRO A 348 -24.02 9.95 2.46
N GLN A 349 -22.97 9.98 3.30
CA GLN A 349 -23.01 10.59 4.62
C GLN A 349 -23.18 12.11 4.55
N LEU A 350 -22.46 12.79 3.66
CA LEU A 350 -22.58 14.21 3.41
C LEU A 350 -23.99 14.57 2.92
N VAL A 351 -24.54 13.78 2.00
CA VAL A 351 -25.91 13.99 1.49
C VAL A 351 -26.93 13.82 2.63
N THR A 352 -26.77 12.82 3.49
CA THR A 352 -27.63 12.60 4.66
C THR A 352 -27.56 13.78 5.64
N GLN A 353 -26.37 14.18 6.07
CA GLN A 353 -26.21 15.28 7.02
C GLN A 353 -26.72 16.61 6.43
N PHE A 354 -26.45 16.89 5.16
CA PHE A 354 -26.99 18.09 4.52
C PHE A 354 -28.51 18.03 4.32
N ALA A 355 -29.10 16.85 4.11
CA ALA A 355 -30.56 16.70 4.06
C ALA A 355 -31.22 17.13 5.37
N GLU A 356 -30.62 16.78 6.50
CA GLU A 356 -31.06 17.16 7.84
C GLU A 356 -30.92 18.67 8.07
N LEU A 357 -29.75 19.25 7.80
CA LEU A 357 -29.48 20.68 7.98
C LEU A 357 -30.34 21.56 7.04
N SER A 358 -30.45 21.17 5.78
CA SER A 358 -31.20 21.94 4.78
C SER A 358 -32.72 21.75 4.92
N GLY A 359 -33.19 20.62 5.46
CA GLY A 359 -34.59 20.22 5.39
C GLY A 359 -35.09 20.04 3.95
N SER A 360 -34.21 19.61 3.03
CA SER A 360 -34.59 19.36 1.62
C SER A 360 -35.47 18.12 1.51
N LYS A 361 -36.73 18.29 1.12
CA LYS A 361 -37.67 17.16 0.95
C LYS A 361 -37.17 16.12 -0.06
N LYS A 362 -36.45 16.56 -1.10
CA LYS A 362 -35.89 15.67 -2.12
C LYS A 362 -34.75 14.83 -1.53
N LEU A 363 -33.81 15.47 -0.83
CA LEU A 363 -32.69 14.75 -0.21
C LEU A 363 -33.17 13.84 0.92
N ILE A 364 -34.10 14.30 1.76
CA ILE A 364 -34.69 13.48 2.84
C ILE A 364 -35.30 12.21 2.26
N LYS A 365 -36.07 12.31 1.17
CA LYS A 365 -36.65 11.14 0.49
C LYS A 365 -35.57 10.25 -0.14
N LEU A 366 -34.50 10.84 -0.66
CA LEU A 366 -33.39 10.11 -1.25
C LEU A 366 -32.65 9.25 -0.21
N VAL A 367 -32.46 9.79 1.00
CA VAL A 367 -31.78 9.11 2.12
C VAL A 367 -32.51 7.84 2.57
N GLU A 368 -33.82 7.74 2.34
CA GLU A 368 -34.61 6.53 2.64
C GLU A 368 -34.24 5.33 1.74
N ASP A 369 -33.62 5.58 0.58
CA ASP A 369 -33.26 4.56 -0.41
C ASP A 369 -31.74 4.52 -0.61
N LYS A 370 -31.09 3.52 0.01
CA LYS A 370 -29.62 3.39 0.03
C LYS A 370 -29.00 3.31 -1.37
N ASP A 371 -29.64 2.62 -2.30
CA ASP A 371 -29.10 2.41 -3.64
C ASP A 371 -29.16 3.71 -4.45
N LYS A 372 -30.31 4.41 -4.38
CA LYS A 372 -30.46 5.73 -5.01
C LYS A 372 -29.56 6.78 -4.38
N LEU A 373 -29.37 6.76 -3.06
CA LEU A 373 -28.47 7.67 -2.36
C LEU A 373 -27.03 7.51 -2.85
N ARG A 374 -26.57 6.26 -2.97
CA ARG A 374 -25.24 5.94 -3.51
C ARG A 374 -25.10 6.41 -4.95
N GLU A 375 -26.05 6.05 -5.82
CA GLU A 375 -26.04 6.47 -7.21
C GLU A 375 -26.01 8.01 -7.34
N TYR A 376 -26.81 8.72 -6.56
CA TYR A 376 -26.81 10.18 -6.55
C TYR A 376 -25.47 10.74 -6.07
N SER A 377 -24.92 10.22 -4.96
CA SER A 377 -23.64 10.68 -4.42
C SER A 377 -22.47 10.44 -5.37
N GLY A 378 -22.43 9.28 -6.05
CA GLY A 378 -21.38 8.97 -7.04
C GLY A 378 -21.45 9.82 -8.31
N ASN A 379 -22.61 10.42 -8.61
CA ASN A 379 -22.84 11.27 -9.79
C ASN A 379 -22.93 12.77 -9.46
N THR A 380 -22.62 13.17 -8.22
CA THR A 380 -22.68 14.56 -7.77
C THR A 380 -21.39 15.01 -7.11
N GLN A 381 -21.02 16.27 -7.34
CA GLN A 381 -20.03 16.93 -6.51
C GLN A 381 -20.71 17.59 -5.32
N ILE A 382 -19.93 17.91 -4.29
CA ILE A 382 -20.39 18.56 -3.06
C ILE A 382 -21.15 19.85 -3.38
N VAL A 383 -20.64 20.67 -4.31
CA VAL A 383 -21.31 21.90 -4.76
C VAL A 383 -22.72 21.64 -5.33
N ASP A 384 -22.96 20.49 -5.98
CA ASP A 384 -24.26 20.12 -6.51
C ASP A 384 -25.25 19.78 -5.39
N VAL A 385 -24.77 19.03 -4.38
CA VAL A 385 -25.60 18.66 -3.22
C VAL A 385 -26.01 19.91 -2.46
N LEU A 386 -25.07 20.82 -2.22
CA LEU A 386 -25.33 22.09 -1.54
C LEU A 386 -26.25 23.01 -2.36
N ALA A 387 -26.23 22.89 -3.69
CA ALA A 387 -27.11 23.65 -4.58
C ALA A 387 -28.56 23.17 -4.55
N GLU A 388 -28.86 21.96 -4.07
CA GLU A 388 -30.21 21.39 -4.05
C GLU A 388 -31.19 22.24 -3.23
N LYS A 389 -30.70 22.88 -2.15
CA LYS A 389 -31.50 23.81 -1.35
C LYS A 389 -30.61 24.85 -0.69
N ARG A 390 -30.85 26.12 -1.02
CA ARG A 390 -30.17 27.26 -0.39
C ARG A 390 -30.36 27.21 1.12
N THR A 391 -29.26 27.06 1.84
CA THR A 391 -29.21 26.85 3.28
C THR A 391 -28.02 27.63 3.83
N ASN A 392 -28.23 28.51 4.82
CA ASN A 392 -27.11 29.20 5.45
C ASN A 392 -26.51 28.28 6.52
N LEU A 393 -25.20 28.03 6.43
CA LEU A 393 -24.45 27.26 7.43
C LEU A 393 -23.44 28.17 8.12
N SER A 394 -23.10 27.85 9.35
CA SER A 394 -21.87 28.35 9.98
C SER A 394 -20.65 27.69 9.36
N ALA A 395 -19.47 28.29 9.51
CA ALA A 395 -18.22 27.73 9.01
C ALA A 395 -17.91 26.35 9.63
N ASN A 396 -18.22 26.17 10.92
CA ASN A 396 -18.05 24.90 11.62
C ASN A 396 -19.03 23.81 11.14
N GLU A 397 -20.28 24.19 10.84
CA GLU A 397 -21.23 23.24 10.22
C GLU A 397 -20.77 22.81 8.83
N LEU A 398 -20.25 23.73 8.01
CA LEU A 398 -19.72 23.37 6.69
C LEU A 398 -18.55 22.39 6.81
N ILE A 399 -17.50 22.70 7.57
CA ILE A 399 -16.34 21.82 7.69
C ILE A 399 -16.71 20.46 8.31
N GLY A 400 -17.69 20.43 9.22
CA GLY A 400 -18.17 19.19 9.82
C GLY A 400 -18.91 18.25 8.85
N LEU A 401 -19.35 18.75 7.68
CA LEU A 401 -19.90 17.93 6.60
C LEU A 401 -18.82 17.29 5.72
N LEU A 402 -17.63 17.86 5.70
CA LEU A 402 -16.58 17.54 4.72
C LEU A 402 -15.58 16.55 5.31
N ARG A 403 -15.11 15.63 4.46
CA ARG A 403 -13.98 14.76 4.80
C ARG A 403 -12.67 15.51 4.65
N LYS A 404 -11.65 15.09 5.39
CA LYS A 404 -10.29 15.60 5.19
C LYS A 404 -9.81 15.31 3.76
N LEU A 405 -9.01 16.22 3.23
CA LEU A 405 -8.36 16.04 1.95
C LEU A 405 -7.33 14.91 2.06
N THR A 406 -7.27 14.04 1.05
CA THR A 406 -6.31 12.94 0.99
C THR A 406 -5.46 13.06 -0.27
N PRO A 407 -4.21 12.58 -0.26
CA PRO A 407 -3.37 12.62 -1.45
C PRO A 407 -3.92 11.65 -2.50
N ARG A 408 -3.72 11.98 -3.79
CA ARG A 408 -4.07 11.07 -4.87
C ARG A 408 -2.87 10.23 -5.26
N LEU A 409 -3.04 8.91 -5.25
CA LEU A 409 -2.04 7.96 -5.75
C LEU A 409 -2.14 7.86 -7.28
N TYR A 410 -0.97 7.87 -7.93
CA TYR A 410 -0.81 7.64 -9.37
C TYR A 410 0.25 6.58 -9.59
N SER A 411 -0.03 5.56 -10.40
CA SER A 411 0.97 4.56 -10.79
C SER A 411 2.12 5.24 -11.54
N ILE A 412 3.36 4.99 -11.12
CA ILE A 412 4.54 5.64 -11.70
C ILE A 412 4.78 5.11 -13.12
N ALA A 413 4.94 6.05 -14.06
CA ALA A 413 5.08 5.82 -15.48
C ALA A 413 6.52 5.89 -16.00
N SER A 414 7.51 6.00 -15.11
CA SER A 414 8.95 5.93 -15.42
C SER A 414 9.65 4.81 -14.66
N SER A 415 10.72 4.26 -15.23
CA SER A 415 11.76 3.55 -14.47
C SER A 415 12.77 4.58 -13.97
N GLN A 416 13.16 4.49 -12.70
CA GLN A 416 14.18 5.38 -12.16
C GLN A 416 15.55 5.16 -12.82
N ALA A 417 15.81 3.97 -13.38
CA ALA A 417 17.04 3.71 -14.14
C ALA A 417 17.07 4.45 -15.50
N GLU A 418 15.91 4.91 -16.01
CA GLU A 418 15.81 5.67 -17.26
C GLU A 418 15.85 7.19 -17.02
N VAL A 419 15.30 7.66 -15.90
CA VAL A 419 15.02 9.10 -15.67
C VAL A 419 15.69 9.68 -14.42
N ASP A 420 16.54 8.90 -13.75
CA ASP A 420 17.34 9.28 -12.59
C ASP A 420 16.52 9.94 -11.45
N GLU A 421 16.58 11.26 -11.35
CA GLU A 421 15.97 12.06 -10.28
C GLU A 421 14.57 12.59 -10.66
N GLU A 422 13.97 12.10 -11.75
CA GLU A 422 12.60 12.44 -12.11
C GLU A 422 11.62 11.33 -11.72
N VAL A 423 10.34 11.67 -11.59
CA VAL A 423 9.24 10.72 -11.56
C VAL A 423 8.16 11.12 -12.54
N HIS A 424 7.74 10.19 -13.39
CA HIS A 424 6.77 10.46 -14.45
C HIS A 424 5.41 9.87 -14.11
N LEU A 425 4.33 10.58 -14.43
CA LEU A 425 2.94 10.12 -14.27
C LEU A 425 2.19 10.20 -15.60
N THR A 426 1.16 9.37 -15.76
CA THR A 426 0.20 9.47 -16.86
C THR A 426 -1.18 9.82 -16.30
N VAL A 427 -1.57 11.09 -16.38
CA VAL A 427 -2.74 11.63 -15.68
C VAL A 427 -3.87 11.90 -16.65
N GLY A 428 -4.99 11.20 -16.50
CA GLY A 428 -6.23 11.54 -17.19
C GLY A 428 -6.99 12.63 -16.44
N LEU A 429 -7.30 13.74 -17.11
CA LEU A 429 -8.15 14.78 -16.55
C LEU A 429 -9.56 14.24 -16.34
N VAL A 430 -10.03 14.27 -15.09
CA VAL A 430 -11.44 14.07 -14.77
C VAL A 430 -12.17 15.38 -15.04
N GLU A 431 -12.95 15.40 -16.12
CA GLU A 431 -13.83 16.50 -16.49
C GLU A 431 -15.15 15.96 -17.03
N TYR A 432 -16.26 16.53 -16.58
CA TYR A 432 -17.57 16.26 -17.15
C TYR A 432 -18.50 17.46 -17.03
N GLN A 433 -19.48 17.54 -17.92
CA GLN A 433 -20.50 18.58 -17.87
C GLN A 433 -21.65 18.14 -16.97
N LYS A 434 -22.12 19.04 -16.12
CA LYS A 434 -23.34 18.86 -15.35
C LYS A 434 -24.17 20.13 -15.42
N ASP A 435 -25.37 19.97 -15.99
CA ASP A 435 -26.20 21.10 -16.42
C ASP A 435 -25.39 22.03 -17.36
N GLU A 436 -25.20 23.30 -16.99
CA GLU A 436 -24.43 24.28 -17.77
C GLU A 436 -23.01 24.51 -17.24
N GLU A 437 -22.58 23.75 -16.21
CA GLU A 437 -21.30 23.95 -15.55
C GLU A 437 -20.36 22.75 -15.74
N SER A 438 -19.06 23.02 -15.91
CA SER A 438 -18.03 21.98 -15.91
C SER A 438 -17.73 21.53 -14.48
N ARG A 439 -17.48 20.23 -14.31
CA ARG A 439 -17.02 19.62 -13.07
C ARG A 439 -15.65 19.02 -13.31
N LEU A 440 -14.73 19.31 -12.41
CA LEU A 440 -13.33 18.91 -12.50
C LEU A 440 -12.96 18.04 -11.29
N GLY A 441 -12.11 17.04 -11.49
CA GLY A 441 -11.47 16.31 -10.40
C GLY A 441 -10.39 17.15 -9.71
N GLY A 442 -10.29 17.07 -8.38
CA GLY A 442 -9.35 17.89 -7.59
C GLY A 442 -7.90 17.73 -8.03
N ALA A 443 -7.33 16.53 -7.84
CA ALA A 443 -5.95 16.23 -8.17
C ALA A 443 -5.65 16.27 -9.67
N SER A 444 -6.54 15.72 -10.51
CA SER A 444 -6.31 15.67 -11.96
C SER A 444 -6.31 17.06 -12.59
N SER A 445 -7.20 17.96 -12.17
CA SER A 445 -7.21 19.35 -12.66
C SER A 445 -6.07 20.18 -12.07
N PHE A 446 -5.66 19.89 -10.83
CA PHE A 446 -4.47 20.50 -10.22
C PHE A 446 -3.25 20.26 -11.11
N LEU A 447 -2.92 19.01 -11.43
CA LEU A 447 -1.74 18.65 -12.24
C LEU A 447 -1.88 19.02 -13.72
N ALA A 448 -3.08 18.87 -14.30
CA ALA A 448 -3.26 19.03 -15.75
C ALA A 448 -3.52 20.47 -16.22
N GLN A 449 -4.03 21.34 -15.35
CA GLN A 449 -4.54 22.66 -15.75
C GLN A 449 -4.13 23.83 -14.85
N ARG A 450 -3.88 23.62 -13.55
CA ARG A 450 -3.70 24.72 -12.58
C ARG A 450 -2.28 24.89 -12.09
N LEU A 451 -1.53 23.80 -11.92
CA LEU A 451 -0.12 23.85 -11.57
C LEU A 451 0.70 24.19 -12.82
N GLU A 452 1.39 25.33 -12.80
CA GLU A 452 2.28 25.74 -13.88
C GLU A 452 3.63 25.02 -13.77
N GLU A 453 4.31 24.80 -14.90
CA GLU A 453 5.68 24.28 -14.93
C GLU A 453 6.61 25.19 -14.11
N GLY A 454 7.46 24.59 -13.28
CA GLY A 454 8.25 25.26 -12.25
C GLY A 454 7.52 25.45 -10.91
N GLY A 455 6.24 25.07 -10.82
CA GLY A 455 5.46 25.12 -9.58
C GLY A 455 5.78 23.97 -8.62
N GLU A 456 5.54 24.20 -7.33
CA GLU A 456 5.79 23.23 -6.27
C GLU A 456 4.62 22.23 -6.11
N VAL A 457 4.96 20.96 -5.87
CA VAL A 457 4.00 19.89 -5.59
C VAL A 457 4.53 18.97 -4.50
N LYS A 458 3.68 18.65 -3.52
CA LYS A 458 4.04 17.76 -2.41
C LYS A 458 3.81 16.30 -2.78
N VAL A 459 4.86 15.49 -2.71
CA VAL A 459 4.87 14.10 -3.15
C VAL A 459 5.49 13.14 -2.15
N PHE A 460 5.12 11.86 -2.23
CA PHE A 460 5.78 10.76 -1.55
C PHE A 460 5.62 9.47 -2.35
N VAL A 461 6.51 8.50 -2.16
CA VAL A 461 6.44 7.19 -2.82
C VAL A 461 5.70 6.21 -1.94
N GLU A 462 4.67 5.58 -2.49
CA GLU A 462 3.96 4.46 -1.89
C GLU A 462 4.46 3.16 -2.54
N ASN A 463 5.13 2.32 -1.74
CA ASN A 463 5.74 1.09 -2.24
C ASN A 463 4.67 0.02 -2.48
N ASN A 464 4.63 -0.56 -3.68
CA ASN A 464 3.70 -1.63 -4.03
C ASN A 464 4.43 -2.97 -4.27
N ASN A 465 4.55 -3.76 -3.22
CA ASN A 465 5.19 -5.09 -3.29
C ASN A 465 4.37 -6.13 -4.07
N ASN A 466 3.13 -5.83 -4.43
CA ASN A 466 2.20 -6.75 -5.10
C ASN A 466 2.05 -6.44 -6.60
N PHE A 467 2.76 -5.43 -7.11
CA PHE A 467 2.77 -5.05 -8.53
C PHE A 467 4.20 -4.76 -9.01
N LYS A 468 5.00 -5.80 -9.21
CA LYS A 468 6.44 -5.71 -9.54
C LYS A 468 6.84 -6.65 -10.68
N LEU A 469 7.85 -6.24 -11.43
CA LEU A 469 8.51 -7.09 -12.41
C LEU A 469 9.05 -8.39 -11.76
N PRO A 470 9.16 -9.49 -12.54
CA PRO A 470 9.81 -10.70 -12.05
C PRO A 470 11.28 -10.44 -11.72
N GLN A 471 11.81 -11.11 -10.70
CA GLN A 471 13.25 -11.03 -10.37
C GLN A 471 14.16 -11.60 -11.46
N ASP A 472 13.65 -12.55 -12.25
CA ASP A 472 14.37 -13.15 -13.38
C ASP A 472 13.97 -12.45 -14.68
N ASP A 473 14.91 -11.69 -15.24
CA ASP A 473 14.75 -10.91 -16.47
C ASP A 473 14.47 -11.76 -17.72
N SER A 474 14.69 -13.08 -17.67
CA SER A 474 14.32 -14.00 -18.76
C SER A 474 12.84 -14.39 -18.76
N THR A 475 12.12 -14.12 -17.65
CA THR A 475 10.72 -14.51 -17.50
C THR A 475 9.82 -13.68 -18.43
N PRO A 476 8.92 -14.28 -19.23
CA PRO A 476 8.03 -13.49 -20.09
C PRO A 476 7.02 -12.66 -19.28
N ILE A 477 6.58 -11.52 -19.82
CA ILE A 477 5.51 -10.71 -19.22
C ILE A 477 4.40 -10.39 -20.23
N ILE A 478 3.16 -10.42 -19.76
CA ILE A 478 1.96 -10.00 -20.47
C ILE A 478 1.36 -8.83 -19.69
N MET A 479 1.19 -7.70 -20.35
CA MET A 479 0.74 -6.44 -19.76
C MET A 479 -0.57 -6.01 -20.43
N VAL A 480 -1.62 -5.76 -19.66
CA VAL A 480 -2.94 -5.35 -20.16
C VAL A 480 -3.33 -4.03 -19.52
N GLY A 481 -3.23 -2.93 -20.27
CA GLY A 481 -3.37 -1.58 -19.74
C GLY A 481 -4.02 -0.60 -20.71
N PRO A 482 -5.35 -0.59 -20.84
CA PRO A 482 -6.03 0.41 -21.65
C PRO A 482 -6.04 1.80 -21.00
N GLY A 483 -6.01 2.85 -21.83
CA GLY A 483 -6.00 4.24 -21.40
C GLY A 483 -4.84 4.55 -20.46
N THR A 484 -5.12 5.21 -19.33
CA THR A 484 -4.10 5.56 -18.32
C THR A 484 -3.52 4.34 -17.60
N GLY A 485 -4.14 3.17 -17.71
CA GLY A 485 -3.58 1.90 -17.23
C GLY A 485 -2.27 1.49 -17.92
N ILE A 486 -1.85 2.23 -18.96
CA ILE A 486 -0.55 2.06 -19.60
C ILE A 486 0.62 2.54 -18.73
N ALA A 487 0.36 3.37 -17.71
CA ALA A 487 1.37 4.05 -16.90
C ALA A 487 2.46 3.09 -16.37
N PRO A 488 2.14 2.08 -15.53
CA PRO A 488 3.19 1.21 -15.00
C PRO A 488 3.85 0.33 -16.08
N PHE A 489 3.20 0.11 -17.22
CA PHE A 489 3.80 -0.67 -18.30
C PHE A 489 4.85 0.10 -19.08
N ARG A 490 4.76 1.43 -19.09
CA ARG A 490 5.86 2.28 -19.58
C ARG A 490 7.10 2.11 -18.70
N SER A 491 6.94 2.18 -17.37
CA SER A 491 8.07 1.97 -16.45
C SER A 491 8.64 0.55 -16.53
N PHE A 492 7.80 -0.47 -16.72
CA PHE A 492 8.26 -1.86 -16.87
C PHE A 492 9.13 -2.06 -18.12
N VAL A 493 8.72 -1.49 -19.26
CA VAL A 493 9.48 -1.64 -20.51
C VAL A 493 10.77 -0.82 -20.48
N GLN A 494 10.76 0.37 -19.87
CA GLN A 494 11.98 1.16 -19.63
C GLN A 494 12.99 0.41 -18.77
N GLU A 495 12.54 -0.17 -17.65
CA GLU A 495 13.40 -0.95 -16.75
C GLU A 495 14.02 -2.14 -17.49
N ARG A 496 13.20 -2.87 -18.26
CA ARG A 496 13.67 -4.03 -19.03
C ARG A 496 14.64 -3.67 -20.13
N GLU A 497 14.44 -2.54 -20.82
CA GLU A 497 15.39 -2.03 -21.81
C GLU A 497 16.73 -1.71 -21.14
N ASN A 498 16.73 -1.01 -19.99
CA ASN A 498 17.94 -0.68 -19.24
C ASN A 498 18.67 -1.90 -18.69
N ASN A 499 17.93 -2.90 -18.21
CA ASN A 499 18.49 -4.15 -17.70
C ASN A 499 18.94 -5.11 -18.83
N ASN A 500 18.70 -4.76 -20.11
CA ASN A 500 18.93 -5.63 -21.26
C ASN A 500 18.24 -6.99 -21.10
N ALA A 501 17.01 -6.98 -20.57
CA ALA A 501 16.26 -8.19 -20.26
C ALA A 501 15.98 -9.01 -21.54
N GLU A 502 16.26 -10.32 -21.49
CA GLU A 502 16.04 -11.23 -22.61
C GLU A 502 14.59 -11.77 -22.67
N GLY A 503 13.85 -11.63 -21.57
CA GLY A 503 12.49 -12.13 -21.44
C GLY A 503 11.51 -11.40 -22.36
N LYS A 504 10.58 -12.14 -22.96
CA LYS A 504 9.60 -11.57 -23.88
C LYS A 504 8.66 -10.60 -23.16
N SER A 505 8.26 -9.53 -23.81
CA SER A 505 7.31 -8.53 -23.29
C SER A 505 6.15 -8.33 -24.27
N TRP A 506 4.91 -8.45 -23.80
CA TRP A 506 3.72 -8.24 -24.62
C TRP A 506 2.79 -7.22 -23.98
N LEU A 507 2.47 -6.15 -24.71
CA LEU A 507 1.50 -5.14 -24.30
C LEU A 507 0.19 -5.28 -25.07
N PHE A 508 -0.93 -5.34 -24.34
CA PHE A 508 -2.28 -5.13 -24.83
C PHE A 508 -2.74 -3.73 -24.40
N PHE A 509 -2.84 -2.82 -25.36
CA PHE A 509 -3.27 -1.45 -25.15
C PHE A 509 -4.64 -1.21 -25.78
N GLY A 510 -5.42 -0.30 -25.22
CA GLY A 510 -6.64 0.15 -25.88
C GLY A 510 -7.10 1.53 -25.47
N ASP A 511 -7.71 2.25 -26.40
CA ASP A 511 -8.36 3.53 -26.14
C ASP A 511 -9.52 3.78 -27.15
N ARG A 512 -9.95 5.03 -27.33
CA ARG A 512 -11.07 5.43 -28.16
C ARG A 512 -10.70 5.35 -29.64
N THR A 513 -9.66 6.07 -30.05
CA THR A 513 -9.26 6.15 -31.46
C THR A 513 -7.74 6.08 -31.63
N PHE A 514 -7.29 5.50 -32.75
CA PHE A 514 -5.86 5.41 -33.06
C PHE A 514 -5.19 6.77 -33.22
N THR A 515 -5.88 7.72 -33.85
CA THR A 515 -5.28 9.01 -34.23
C THR A 515 -5.27 10.05 -33.11
N GLN A 516 -6.16 9.93 -32.12
CA GLN A 516 -6.28 10.91 -31.05
C GLN A 516 -5.86 10.37 -29.67
N ASP A 517 -5.92 9.06 -29.45
CA ASP A 517 -5.86 8.52 -28.09
C ASP A 517 -4.76 7.45 -27.91
N PHE A 518 -3.88 7.27 -28.90
CA PHE A 518 -2.78 6.32 -28.78
C PHE A 518 -1.61 6.90 -27.99
N LEU A 519 -1.68 6.76 -26.67
CA LEU A 519 -0.70 7.26 -25.71
C LEU A 519 0.70 6.65 -25.96
N TYR A 520 1.72 7.52 -25.96
CA TYR A 520 3.13 7.14 -26.13
C TYR A 520 3.45 6.33 -27.40
N GLN A 521 2.68 6.54 -28.49
CA GLN A 521 2.79 5.77 -29.73
C GLN A 521 4.23 5.63 -30.26
N VAL A 522 5.00 6.72 -30.26
CA VAL A 522 6.36 6.75 -30.80
C VAL A 522 7.32 5.91 -29.93
N GLU A 523 7.16 5.95 -28.61
CA GLU A 523 7.95 5.16 -27.67
C GLU A 523 7.68 3.65 -27.86
N TRP A 524 6.42 3.25 -28.01
CA TRP A 524 6.10 1.83 -28.27
C TRP A 524 6.69 1.32 -29.58
N GLN A 525 6.71 2.15 -30.63
CA GLN A 525 7.37 1.81 -31.88
C GLN A 525 8.89 1.67 -31.72
N LYS A 526 9.51 2.51 -30.89
CA LYS A 526 10.93 2.40 -30.53
C LYS A 526 11.20 1.06 -29.82
N TYR A 527 10.41 0.72 -28.81
CA TYR A 527 10.59 -0.52 -28.05
C TYR A 527 10.33 -1.79 -28.87
N LEU A 528 9.38 -1.77 -29.80
CA LEU A 528 9.19 -2.87 -30.76
C LEU A 528 10.41 -3.05 -31.68
N LYS A 529 11.05 -1.94 -32.05
CA LYS A 529 12.23 -1.95 -32.92
C LYS A 529 13.50 -2.38 -32.19
N SER A 530 13.68 -1.95 -30.93
CA SER A 530 14.83 -2.36 -30.10
C SER A 530 14.71 -3.80 -29.62
N GLY A 531 13.49 -4.33 -29.52
CA GLY A 531 13.20 -5.67 -29.00
C GLY A 531 12.80 -5.68 -27.53
N ALA A 532 12.88 -4.55 -26.83
CA ALA A 532 12.42 -4.40 -25.44
C ALA A 532 10.92 -4.73 -25.29
N LEU A 533 10.13 -4.42 -26.32
CA LEU A 533 8.77 -4.90 -26.47
C LEU A 533 8.72 -5.94 -27.59
N THR A 534 8.34 -7.17 -27.27
CA THR A 534 8.24 -8.26 -28.26
C THR A 534 6.97 -8.14 -29.09
N LYS A 535 5.87 -7.73 -28.46
CA LYS A 535 4.54 -7.64 -29.09
C LYS A 535 3.71 -6.49 -28.55
N LEU A 536 2.88 -5.94 -29.44
CA LEU A 536 1.90 -4.91 -29.14
C LEU A 536 0.60 -5.21 -29.87
N ASP A 537 -0.47 -5.45 -29.12
CA ASP A 537 -1.83 -5.57 -29.65
C ASP A 537 -2.65 -4.38 -29.17
N VAL A 538 -3.33 -3.71 -30.12
CA VAL A 538 -4.05 -2.45 -29.87
C VAL A 538 -5.55 -2.58 -30.15
N ALA A 539 -6.37 -2.01 -29.27
CA ALA A 539 -7.82 -2.00 -29.36
C ALA A 539 -8.37 -0.57 -29.37
N PHE A 540 -8.97 -0.15 -30.48
CA PHE A 540 -9.61 1.16 -30.60
C PHE A 540 -11.12 1.01 -30.70
N SER A 541 -11.82 1.48 -29.67
CA SER A 541 -13.26 1.24 -29.50
C SER A 541 -14.15 2.08 -30.41
N ARG A 542 -13.61 3.08 -31.12
CA ARG A 542 -14.38 4.05 -31.93
C ARG A 542 -13.89 4.23 -33.37
N ASP A 543 -12.87 3.50 -33.80
CA ASP A 543 -12.35 3.58 -35.18
C ASP A 543 -13.22 2.83 -36.19
N GLN A 544 -14.10 1.95 -35.71
CA GLN A 544 -15.01 1.15 -36.50
C GLN A 544 -16.39 1.02 -35.83
N LYS A 545 -17.36 0.47 -36.56
CA LYS A 545 -18.75 0.32 -36.08
C LYS A 545 -18.84 -0.57 -34.84
N GLU A 546 -18.14 -1.71 -34.86
CA GLU A 546 -18.09 -2.64 -33.73
C GLU A 546 -17.03 -2.21 -32.72
N LYS A 547 -17.39 -2.15 -31.44
CA LYS A 547 -16.42 -1.75 -30.41
C LYS A 547 -15.44 -2.90 -30.17
N VAL A 548 -14.15 -2.60 -30.27
CA VAL A 548 -13.08 -3.54 -29.97
C VAL A 548 -12.33 -3.05 -28.73
N TYR A 549 -12.19 -3.93 -27.75
CA TYR A 549 -11.53 -3.71 -26.47
C TYR A 549 -10.37 -4.70 -26.27
N VAL A 550 -9.62 -4.54 -25.18
CA VAL A 550 -8.42 -5.34 -24.91
C VAL A 550 -8.75 -6.82 -24.66
N GLN A 551 -9.90 -7.13 -24.06
CA GLN A 551 -10.39 -8.49 -23.89
C GLN A 551 -10.63 -9.20 -25.23
N ASP A 552 -11.10 -8.46 -26.25
CA ASP A 552 -11.31 -9.02 -27.59
C ASP A 552 -9.95 -9.39 -28.21
N ARG A 553 -8.94 -8.54 -28.05
CA ARG A 553 -7.56 -8.81 -28.50
C ARG A 553 -6.93 -9.99 -27.76
N LEU A 554 -7.19 -10.14 -26.47
CA LEU A 554 -6.75 -11.30 -25.70
C LEU A 554 -7.34 -12.60 -26.27
N ILE A 555 -8.65 -12.60 -26.57
CA ILE A 555 -9.34 -13.76 -27.16
C ILE A 555 -8.84 -14.05 -28.59
N GLU A 556 -8.58 -13.03 -29.41
CA GLU A 556 -7.99 -13.19 -30.74
C GLU A 556 -6.60 -13.85 -30.68
N GLN A 557 -5.83 -13.54 -29.63
CA GLN A 557 -4.48 -14.06 -29.40
C GLN A 557 -4.43 -15.24 -28.41
N ALA A 558 -5.58 -15.86 -28.12
CA ALA A 558 -5.78 -16.79 -27.01
C ALA A 558 -4.75 -17.93 -26.94
N GLU A 559 -4.41 -18.53 -28.08
CA GLU A 559 -3.45 -19.64 -28.15
C GLU A 559 -2.06 -19.23 -27.65
N GLN A 560 -1.59 -18.05 -28.07
CA GLN A 560 -0.26 -17.55 -27.69
C GLN A 560 -0.24 -17.00 -26.27
N VAL A 561 -1.32 -16.34 -25.84
CA VAL A 561 -1.50 -15.94 -24.44
C VAL A 561 -1.40 -17.16 -23.54
N TRP A 562 -2.14 -18.23 -23.87
CA TRP A 562 -2.07 -19.49 -23.13
C TRP A 562 -0.66 -20.07 -23.13
N GLN A 563 0.01 -20.12 -24.29
CA GLN A 563 1.38 -20.61 -24.40
C GLN A 563 2.34 -19.85 -23.47
N TRP A 564 2.30 -18.52 -23.46
CA TRP A 564 3.17 -17.72 -22.59
C TRP A 564 2.87 -17.95 -21.11
N LEU A 565 1.59 -18.10 -20.74
CA LEU A 565 1.22 -18.46 -19.37
C LEU A 565 1.79 -19.83 -18.97
N GLN A 566 1.81 -20.81 -19.88
CA GLN A 566 2.46 -22.10 -19.64
C GLN A 566 4.00 -22.01 -19.60
N GLU A 567 4.60 -21.06 -20.32
CA GLU A 567 6.04 -20.74 -20.28
C GLU A 567 6.47 -20.02 -18.99
N GLY A 568 5.56 -19.79 -18.04
CA GLY A 568 5.90 -19.13 -16.77
C GLY A 568 5.65 -17.62 -16.76
N ALA A 569 4.99 -17.07 -17.79
CA ALA A 569 4.78 -15.62 -17.89
C ALA A 569 4.08 -15.03 -16.66
N TYR A 570 4.47 -13.80 -16.32
CA TYR A 570 3.72 -12.96 -15.39
C TYR A 570 2.68 -12.14 -16.17
N LEU A 571 1.49 -12.04 -15.62
CA LEU A 571 0.36 -11.32 -16.17
C LEU A 571 0.05 -10.11 -15.28
N TYR A 572 -0.06 -8.95 -15.91
CA TYR A 572 -0.36 -7.69 -15.24
C TYR A 572 -1.58 -7.03 -15.86
N VAL A 573 -2.50 -6.56 -15.02
CA VAL A 573 -3.68 -5.80 -15.46
C VAL A 573 -3.72 -4.47 -14.71
N CYS A 574 -3.82 -3.37 -15.45
CA CYS A 574 -3.88 -2.02 -14.86
C CYS A 574 -4.99 -1.18 -15.51
N GLY A 575 -5.73 -0.42 -14.70
CA GLY A 575 -6.78 0.50 -15.17
C GLY A 575 -8.12 0.34 -14.45
N ASP A 576 -9.24 0.50 -15.18
CA ASP A 576 -10.61 0.53 -14.64
C ASP A 576 -10.99 -0.78 -13.90
N ALA A 577 -11.22 -0.67 -12.58
CA ALA A 577 -11.57 -1.82 -11.74
C ALA A 577 -13.01 -2.32 -11.96
N THR A 578 -13.93 -1.42 -12.31
CA THR A 578 -15.38 -1.71 -12.30
C THR A 578 -15.83 -2.57 -13.48
N ARG A 579 -15.27 -2.34 -14.68
CA ARG A 579 -15.66 -3.03 -15.93
C ARG A 579 -14.48 -3.76 -16.55
N MET A 580 -13.39 -3.05 -16.84
CA MET A 580 -12.28 -3.59 -17.63
C MET A 580 -11.64 -4.80 -16.95
N ALA A 581 -11.34 -4.72 -15.66
CA ALA A 581 -10.73 -5.82 -14.91
C ALA A 581 -11.60 -7.09 -14.92
N LYS A 582 -12.93 -6.95 -14.86
CA LYS A 582 -13.88 -8.08 -14.91
C LYS A 582 -13.91 -8.72 -16.29
N ASP A 583 -13.98 -7.91 -17.35
CA ASP A 583 -13.99 -8.40 -18.73
C ASP A 583 -12.68 -9.10 -19.11
N VAL A 584 -11.54 -8.59 -18.63
CA VAL A 584 -10.24 -9.23 -18.82
C VAL A 584 -10.15 -10.55 -18.05
N HIS A 585 -10.62 -10.59 -16.80
CA HIS A 585 -10.70 -11.84 -16.03
C HIS A 585 -11.52 -12.90 -16.77
N GLU A 586 -12.70 -12.53 -17.25
CA GLU A 586 -13.58 -13.43 -18.02
C GLU A 586 -12.88 -13.96 -19.30
N ALA A 587 -12.17 -13.09 -20.01
CA ALA A 587 -11.40 -13.49 -21.18
C ALA A 587 -10.28 -14.49 -20.84
N LEU A 588 -9.56 -14.27 -19.74
CA LEU A 588 -8.50 -15.18 -19.29
C LEU A 588 -9.05 -16.55 -18.90
N VAL A 589 -10.20 -16.59 -18.21
CA VAL A 589 -10.87 -17.85 -17.89
C VAL A 589 -11.29 -18.58 -19.17
N THR A 590 -11.89 -17.86 -20.13
CA THR A 590 -12.25 -18.41 -21.45
C THR A 590 -11.03 -18.99 -22.19
N ILE A 591 -9.88 -18.31 -22.13
CA ILE A 591 -8.62 -18.80 -22.72
C ILE A 591 -8.20 -20.11 -22.05
N ALA A 592 -8.24 -20.17 -20.72
CA ALA A 592 -7.88 -21.37 -19.97
C ALA A 592 -8.84 -22.55 -20.23
N GLU A 593 -10.14 -22.31 -20.34
CA GLU A 593 -11.12 -23.34 -20.73
C GLU A 593 -10.77 -23.92 -22.11
N LYS A 594 -10.60 -23.05 -23.11
CA LYS A 594 -10.44 -23.45 -24.50
C LYS A 594 -9.07 -24.06 -24.81
N HIS A 595 -7.99 -23.44 -24.33
CA HIS A 595 -6.61 -23.83 -24.67
C HIS A 595 -5.96 -24.71 -23.60
N GLY A 596 -6.47 -24.66 -22.36
CA GLY A 596 -6.09 -25.59 -21.30
C GLY A 596 -6.92 -26.88 -21.25
N ASN A 597 -8.00 -26.97 -22.04
CA ASN A 597 -8.97 -28.07 -22.00
C ASN A 597 -9.50 -28.31 -20.57
N GLN A 598 -9.80 -27.22 -19.88
CA GLN A 598 -10.27 -27.18 -18.50
C GLN A 598 -11.78 -26.94 -18.45
N SER A 599 -12.46 -27.47 -17.44
CA SER A 599 -13.81 -26.99 -17.12
C SER A 599 -13.75 -25.55 -16.62
N ARG A 600 -14.90 -24.85 -16.60
CA ARG A 600 -14.99 -23.49 -16.08
C ARG A 600 -14.41 -23.37 -14.67
N GLU A 601 -14.76 -24.29 -13.78
CA GLU A 601 -14.28 -24.30 -12.39
C GLU A 601 -12.77 -24.52 -12.31
N GLN A 602 -12.22 -25.37 -13.18
CA GLN A 602 -10.77 -25.61 -13.26
C GLN A 602 -10.03 -24.38 -13.80
N ALA A 603 -10.62 -23.68 -14.77
CA ALA A 603 -10.08 -22.46 -15.34
C ALA A 603 -10.07 -21.31 -14.32
N GLU A 604 -11.17 -21.11 -13.58
CA GLU A 604 -11.21 -20.15 -12.46
C GLU A 604 -10.16 -20.49 -11.40
N GLN A 605 -10.03 -21.78 -11.04
CA GLN A 605 -9.01 -22.22 -10.10
C GLN A 605 -7.59 -21.94 -10.63
N TYR A 606 -7.34 -22.18 -11.92
CA TYR A 606 -6.05 -21.89 -12.54
C TYR A 606 -5.70 -20.39 -12.48
N ILE A 607 -6.64 -19.50 -12.77
CA ILE A 607 -6.41 -18.05 -12.66
C ILE A 607 -6.16 -17.65 -11.20
N ASN A 608 -6.87 -18.24 -10.24
CA ASN A 608 -6.62 -18.04 -8.82
C ASN A 608 -5.25 -18.56 -8.38
N ASP A 609 -4.79 -19.69 -8.92
CA ASP A 609 -3.47 -20.24 -8.65
C ASP A 609 -2.37 -19.33 -9.19
N LEU A 610 -2.57 -18.66 -10.35
CA LEU A 610 -1.66 -17.63 -10.83
C LEU A 610 -1.58 -16.44 -9.88
N ARG A 611 -2.71 -15.99 -9.32
CA ARG A 611 -2.73 -14.90 -8.32
C ARG A 611 -1.97 -15.31 -7.06
N LYS A 612 -2.23 -16.52 -6.54
CA LYS A 612 -1.54 -17.07 -5.36
C LYS A 612 -0.04 -17.20 -5.59
N ALA A 613 0.37 -17.57 -6.80
CA ALA A 613 1.77 -17.63 -7.20
C ALA A 613 2.40 -16.24 -7.46
N LYS A 614 1.66 -15.14 -7.24
CA LYS A 614 2.06 -13.75 -7.58
C LYS A 614 2.44 -13.57 -9.06
N ARG A 615 1.92 -14.44 -9.94
CA ARG A 615 2.10 -14.40 -11.39
C ARG A 615 0.96 -13.71 -12.12
N TYR A 616 -0.16 -13.45 -11.45
CA TYR A 616 -1.22 -12.56 -11.94
C TYR A 616 -1.41 -11.42 -10.94
N GLN A 617 -0.98 -10.22 -11.32
CA GLN A 617 -0.95 -9.01 -10.49
C GLN A 617 -1.88 -7.94 -11.08
N ARG A 618 -2.56 -7.18 -10.22
CA ARG A 618 -3.54 -6.15 -10.63
C ARG A 618 -3.26 -4.83 -9.93
N ASP A 619 -3.25 -3.76 -10.70
CA ASP A 619 -3.22 -2.37 -10.22
C ASP A 619 -4.44 -1.64 -10.81
N VAL A 620 -5.60 -1.86 -10.21
CA VAL A 620 -6.88 -1.39 -10.72
C VAL A 620 -7.55 -0.45 -9.73
N TYR A 621 -8.17 0.60 -10.27
CA TYR A 621 -8.72 1.71 -9.50
C TYR A 621 -10.04 2.24 -10.07
#